data_AF-A0A381W2Y3-F1
#
_entry.id   AF-A0A381W2Y3-F1
#
_cell.length_a   1.000
_cell.length_b   1.000
_cell.length_c   1.000
_cell.angle_alpha   90.00
_cell.angle_beta   90.00
_cell.angle_gamma   90.00
#
_symmetry.space_group_name_H-M   'P 1'
#
loop_
_entity.id
_entity.type
_entity.pdbx_description
1 polymer ?
#
loop_
_entity_poly.entity_id
_entity_poly.type
_entity_poly.pdbx_seq_one_letter_code
_entity_poly.pdbx_strand_id
1 'polypeptide(L)' 'GEKLVRLTLDGQQVAREETLIHGIGRIRDVRQGPEGIIYLAMDGDARGFDGDPTPILRLIPL' A
#
# COMPACT_ATOMS: atom_id res chain seq x y z
N GLY A 1 1.23 5.06 7.87
CA GLY A 1 -0.05 4.37 8.07
C GLY A 1 0.23 2.89 8.11
N GLU A 2 -0.54 2.13 8.88
CA GLU A 2 -0.40 0.68 9.05
C GLU A 2 -1.54 -0.10 8.36
N LYS A 3 -2.47 0.62 7.72
CA LYS A 3 -3.65 0.08 7.04
C LYS A 3 -3.70 0.62 5.60
N LEU A 4 -3.99 -0.26 4.65
CA LEU A 4 -4.36 0.11 3.28
C LEU A 4 -5.84 -0.20 3.06
N VAL A 5 -6.56 0.83 2.63
CA VAL A 5 -8.00 0.74 2.36
C VAL A 5 -8.26 1.17 0.93
N ARG A 6 -9.05 0.37 0.22
CA ARG A 6 -9.58 0.71 -1.10
C ARG A 6 -10.98 1.25 -0.92
N LEU A 7 -11.19 2.47 -1.41
CA LEU A 7 -12.51 3.08 -1.51
C LEU A 7 -12.99 2.99 -2.96
N THR A 8 -14.22 2.51 -3.14
CA THR A 8 -14.95 2.67 -4.39
C THR A 8 -15.88 3.86 -4.25
N LEU A 9 -15.80 4.80 -5.17
CA LEU A 9 -16.60 6.03 -5.12
C LEU A 9 -17.78 5.95 -6.11
N ASP A 10 -18.93 6.46 -5.68
CA ASP A 10 -20.05 6.84 -6.54
C ASP A 10 -20.16 8.38 -6.52
N GLY A 11 -19.61 9.01 -7.55
CA GLY A 11 -19.39 10.45 -7.58
C GLY A 11 -18.49 10.90 -6.41
N GLN A 12 -19.08 11.62 -5.45
CA GLN A 12 -18.39 12.12 -4.25
C GLN A 12 -18.67 11.27 -3.00
N GLN A 13 -19.45 10.20 -3.12
CA GLN A 13 -19.81 9.32 -2.01
C GLN A 13 -18.97 8.06 -2.03
N VAL A 14 -18.65 7.53 -0.84
CA VAL A 14 -17.99 6.22 -0.71
C VAL A 14 -19.06 5.14 -0.81
N ALA A 15 -19.04 4.36 -1.90
CA ALA A 15 -19.96 3.27 -2.14
C ALA A 15 -19.49 1.94 -1.51
N ARG A 16 -18.17 1.72 -1.41
CA ARG A 16 -17.58 0.54 -0.76
C ARG A 16 -16.25 0.88 -0.12
N GLU A 17 -16.03 0.33 1.07
CA GLU A 17 -14.73 0.28 1.74
C GLU A 17 -14.24 -1.17 1.80
N GLU A 18 -12.98 -1.39 1.42
CA GLU A 18 -12.32 -2.68 1.52
C GLU A 18 -10.95 -2.52 2.18
N THR A 19 -10.73 -3.24 3.27
CA THR A 19 -9.40 -3.30 3.90
C THR A 19 -8.58 -4.34 3.16
N LEU A 20 -7.53 -3.90 2.47
CA LEU A 20 -6.64 -4.78 1.71
C LEU A 20 -5.50 -5.30 2.58
N ILE A 21 -4.98 -4.46 3.48
CA ILE A 21 -3.83 -4.77 4.33
C ILE A 21 -3.98 -4.06 5.68
N HIS A 22 -3.54 -4.74 6.74
CA HIS A 22 -3.42 -4.16 8.08
C HIS A 22 -2.22 -4.78 8.83
N GLY A 23 -1.47 -3.96 9.57
CA GLY A 23 -0.48 -4.43 10.55
C GLY A 23 0.85 -4.93 9.98
N ILE A 24 1.21 -4.54 8.75
CA ILE A 24 2.46 -4.97 8.10
C ILE A 24 3.61 -3.95 8.23
N GLY A 25 3.46 -2.95 9.09
CA GLY A 25 4.39 -1.83 9.23
C GLY A 25 3.97 -0.57 8.48
N ARG A 26 4.82 0.45 8.49
CA ARG A 26 4.50 1.79 8.01
C ARG A 26 4.63 1.87 6.48
N ILE A 27 3.51 2.10 5.80
CA ILE A 27 3.47 2.36 4.36
C ILE A 27 3.97 3.79 4.08
N ARG A 28 4.86 3.93 3.10
CA ARG A 28 5.47 5.17 2.60
C ARG A 28 4.82 5.70 1.34
N ASP A 29 4.60 4.83 0.37
CA ASP A 29 3.95 5.18 -0.89
C ASP A 29 3.08 4.02 -1.37
N VAL A 30 2.06 4.37 -2.15
CA VAL A 30 1.11 3.44 -2.76
C VAL A 30 0.93 3.84 -4.22
N ARG A 31 1.21 2.91 -5.14
CA ARG A 31 0.97 3.10 -6.58
C ARG A 31 0.08 1.99 -7.10
N GLN A 32 -0.89 2.34 -7.93
CA GLN A 32 -1.73 1.38 -8.64
C GLN A 32 -1.32 1.35 -10.11
N GLY A 33 -1.03 0.15 -10.62
CA GLY A 33 -0.81 -0.08 -12.04
C GLY A 33 -2.12 -0.11 -12.82
N PRO A 34 -2.05 -0.04 -14.17
CA PRO A 34 -3.23 -0.01 -15.03
C PRO A 34 -4.15 -1.23 -14.82
N GLU A 35 -3.58 -2.40 -14.54
CA GLU A 35 -4.34 -3.63 -14.30
C GLU A 35 -4.78 -3.84 -12.85
N GLY A 36 -4.78 -2.77 -12.04
CA GLY A 36 -5.24 -2.80 -10.66
C GLY A 36 -4.27 -3.45 -9.66
N ILE A 37 -3.08 -3.87 -10.11
CA ILE A 37 -1.98 -4.29 -9.24
C ILE A 37 -1.57 -3.12 -8.35
N ILE A 38 -1.39 -3.37 -7.05
CA ILE A 38 -0.95 -2.34 -6.10
C ILE A 38 0.50 -2.60 -5.71
N TYR A 39 1.32 -1.55 -5.77
CA TYR A 39 2.70 -1.52 -5.32
C TYR A 39 2.81 -0.67 -4.05
N LEU A 40 3.48 -1.21 -3.04
CA LEU A 40 3.66 -0.56 -1.75
C LEU A 40 5.13 -0.38 -1.45
N ALA A 41 5.53 0.85 -1.15
CA ALA A 41 6.81 1.12 -0.51
C ALA A 41 6.60 1.11 1.00
N MET A 42 7.33 0.27 1.71
CA MET A 42 7.29 0.16 3.17
C MET A 42 8.46 0.94 3.77
N ASP A 43 8.40 1.39 5.02
CA ASP A 43 9.62 1.86 5.69
C ASP A 43 10.63 0.72 5.80
N GLY A 44 11.90 1.02 5.49
CA GLY A 44 13.02 0.17 5.87
C GLY A 44 13.52 0.55 7.25
N ASP A 45 13.92 -0.43 8.05
CA ASP A 45 14.44 -0.20 9.40
C ASP A 45 15.87 0.37 9.41
N ALA A 46 16.55 0.32 8.26
CA ALA A 46 17.94 0.71 8.16
C ALA A 46 18.14 2.14 7.63
N ARG A 47 19.03 2.87 8.30
CA ARG A 47 19.51 4.20 7.86
C ARG A 47 20.98 4.08 7.46
N GLY A 48 21.30 4.38 6.19
CA GLY A 48 22.66 4.35 5.66
C GLY A 48 22.79 3.53 4.38
N PHE A 49 23.97 3.56 3.76
CA PHE A 49 24.26 2.84 2.51
C PHE A 49 24.35 1.31 2.69
N ASP A 50 24.63 0.84 3.91
CA ASP A 50 24.71 -0.60 4.27
C ASP A 50 23.42 -1.14 4.93
N GLY A 51 22.33 -0.38 4.83
CA GLY A 51 21.05 -0.77 5.40
C GLY A 51 20.26 -1.72 4.52
N ASP A 52 19.41 -2.56 5.13
CA ASP A 52 18.43 -3.36 4.38
C ASP A 52 17.60 -2.44 3.46
N PRO A 53 17.49 -2.78 2.16
CA PRO A 53 16.75 -1.97 1.23
C PRO A 53 15.29 -1.88 1.64
N THR A 54 14.72 -0.69 1.43
CA THR A 54 13.29 -0.41 1.60
C THR A 54 12.44 -1.48 0.89
N PRO A 55 11.58 -2.24 1.60
CA PRO A 55 10.81 -3.30 0.98
C PRO A 55 9.77 -2.73 0.01
N ILE A 56 9.69 -3.32 -1.18
CA ILE A 56 8.61 -3.08 -2.14
C ILE A 56 7.74 -4.33 -2.22
N LEU A 57 6.46 -4.18 -1.89
CA LEU A 57 5.48 -5.26 -1.96
C LEU A 57 4.59 -5.10 -3.20
N ARG A 58 4.26 -6.22 -3.83
CA ARG A 58 3.27 -6.28 -4.92
C ARG A 58 2.04 -7.04 -4.42
N LEU A 59 0.91 -6.33 -4.35
CA LEU A 59 -0.39 -6.90 -4.01
C LEU A 59 -1.21 -7.12 -5.28
N ILE A 60 -1.73 -8.34 -5.44
CA ILE A 60 -2.78 -8.66 -6.41
C ILE A 60 -4.09 -8.74 -5.61
N PRO A 61 -4.96 -7.73 -5.72
CA PRO A 61 -6.29 -7.77 -5.14
C PRO A 61 -7.12 -8.85 -5.84
N LEU A 62 -7.85 -9.65 -5.06
CA LEU A 62 -8.83 -10.62 -5.57
C LEU A 62 -10.11 -9.91 -6.03
#